data_AF-E3DNX4-F1
#
_entry.id   AF-E3DNX4-F1
#
_cell.length_a   1.000
_cell.length_b   1.000
_cell.length_c   1.000
_cell.angle_alpha   90.00
_cell.angle_beta   90.00
_cell.angle_gamma   90.00
#
_symmetry.space_group_name_H-M   'P 1'
#
loop_
_entity.id
_entity.type
_entity.pdbx_description
1 polymer ?
#
loop_
_entity_poly.entity_id
_entity_poly.type
_entity_poly.pdbx_seq_one_letter_code
_entity_poly.pdbx_strand_id
1 'polypeptide(L)'
;MKKLSLYNEIFGEIKGSTEKLGAKASENKLSSFSLKFETKIPNLEKMCYIMEKVILNKGEDAKIYAGFQKLSRAEAIWDRYHQMANNADQIYVFGENDANLKAHPNIDLVYLPPKHELIREWFLVIDKPIGKSMMVAYDLDGFGKYENEKDRNFKGAKTHAPKSVSKAVNLLEALI
;
A
#
# COMPACT_ATOMS: atom_id res chain seq x y z
N MET A 1 13.86 -7.20 -12.78
CA MET A 1 12.97 -7.35 -11.61
C MET A 1 12.13 -8.62 -11.78
N LYS A 2 11.98 -9.44 -10.72
CA LYS A 2 11.21 -10.70 -10.74
C LYS A 2 9.71 -10.39 -10.87
N LYS A 3 8.95 -11.21 -11.60
CA LYS A 3 7.48 -11.09 -11.64
C LYS A 3 6.89 -11.38 -10.26
N LEU A 4 6.09 -10.46 -9.73
CA LEU A 4 5.43 -10.56 -8.43
C LEU A 4 4.07 -9.86 -8.46
N SER A 5 3.04 -10.59 -8.04
CA SER A 5 1.74 -10.04 -7.61
C SER A 5 1.61 -10.24 -6.10
N LEU A 6 1.75 -9.16 -5.33
CA LEU A 6 1.60 -9.21 -3.88
C LEU A 6 0.15 -9.53 -3.51
N TYR A 7 -0.82 -9.05 -4.29
CA TYR A 7 -2.23 -9.38 -4.13
C TYR A 7 -2.47 -10.89 -4.19
N ASN A 8 -1.99 -11.58 -5.24
CA ASN A 8 -2.20 -13.01 -5.40
C ASN A 8 -1.55 -13.82 -4.26
N GLU A 9 -0.37 -13.39 -3.82
CA GLU A 9 0.39 -14.05 -2.75
C GLU A 9 -0.27 -13.92 -1.37
N ILE A 10 -1.04 -12.85 -1.12
CA ILE A 10 -1.55 -12.52 0.22
C ILE A 10 -3.05 -12.75 0.31
N PHE A 11 -3.82 -12.38 -0.71
CA PHE A 11 -5.28 -12.38 -0.64
C PHE A 11 -5.84 -13.78 -0.34
N GLY A 12 -5.26 -14.84 -0.91
CA GLY A 12 -5.67 -16.23 -0.65
C GLY A 12 -5.48 -16.66 0.81
N GLU A 13 -4.45 -16.15 1.49
CA GLU A 13 -4.08 -16.57 2.85
C GLU A 13 -4.95 -15.94 3.94
N ILE A 14 -5.53 -14.77 3.66
CA ILE A 14 -6.37 -14.07 4.63
C ILE A 14 -7.72 -14.77 4.77
N LYS A 15 -8.10 -15.14 6.00
CA LYS A 15 -9.40 -15.78 6.27
C LYS A 15 -10.55 -14.78 6.20
N GLY A 16 -11.75 -15.28 5.95
CA GLY A 16 -13.00 -14.50 5.92
C GLY A 16 -13.59 -14.33 4.52
N SER A 17 -14.85 -13.90 4.46
CA SER A 17 -15.54 -13.54 3.22
C SER A 17 -15.11 -12.16 2.73
N THR A 18 -15.23 -11.92 1.43
CA THR A 18 -14.98 -10.60 0.85
C THR A 18 -16.19 -9.70 1.10
N GLU A 19 -15.98 -8.55 1.74
CA GLU A 19 -17.03 -7.60 2.07
C GLU A 19 -17.04 -6.39 1.13
N LYS A 20 -18.23 -5.92 0.74
CA LYS A 20 -18.36 -4.68 -0.04
C LYS A 20 -18.45 -3.49 0.91
N LEU A 21 -17.46 -2.61 0.88
CA LEU A 21 -17.32 -1.52 1.87
C LEU A 21 -18.18 -0.27 1.56
N GLY A 22 -18.89 -0.25 0.43
CA GLY A 22 -19.66 0.92 -0.01
C GLY A 22 -18.77 2.14 -0.26
N ALA A 23 -19.38 3.33 -0.37
CA ALA A 23 -18.67 4.56 -0.69
C ALA A 23 -17.87 5.14 0.49
N LYS A 24 -18.34 4.95 1.73
CA LYS A 24 -17.73 5.51 2.94
C LYS A 24 -17.84 4.52 4.11
N ALA A 25 -16.86 3.66 4.26
CA ALA A 25 -16.81 2.75 5.39
C ALA A 25 -16.44 3.49 6.70
N SER A 26 -16.98 2.99 7.82
CA SER A 26 -16.65 3.51 9.15
C SER A 26 -15.18 3.29 9.47
N GLU A 27 -14.59 4.18 10.28
CA GLU A 27 -13.19 4.04 10.69
C GLU A 27 -12.95 2.72 11.45
N ASN A 28 -13.87 2.33 12.33
CA ASN A 28 -13.83 1.03 13.03
C ASN A 28 -13.74 -0.17 12.09
N LYS A 29 -14.42 -0.09 10.93
CA LYS A 29 -14.35 -1.17 9.93
C LYS A 29 -12.99 -1.18 9.23
N LEU A 30 -12.51 -0.01 8.84
CA LEU A 30 -11.24 0.15 8.12
C LEU A 30 -10.01 -0.11 9.01
N SER A 31 -10.12 0.10 10.32
CA SER A 31 -9.07 -0.18 11.29
C SER A 31 -9.00 -1.65 11.73
N SER A 32 -10.01 -2.47 11.38
CA SER A 32 -10.13 -3.88 11.78
C SER A 32 -8.84 -4.69 11.57
N PHE A 33 -8.60 -5.67 12.46
CA PHE A 33 -7.36 -6.45 12.46
C PHE A 33 -7.12 -7.21 11.15
N SER A 34 -8.18 -7.73 10.55
CA SER A 34 -8.11 -8.46 9.28
C SER A 34 -9.39 -8.21 8.50
N LEU A 35 -9.27 -7.97 7.21
CA LEU A 35 -10.39 -7.63 6.34
C LEU A 35 -10.12 -8.06 4.90
N LYS A 36 -11.06 -8.76 4.28
CA LYS A 36 -11.14 -8.90 2.81
C LYS A 36 -12.22 -7.97 2.29
N PHE A 37 -11.92 -7.23 1.23
CA PHE A 37 -12.81 -6.18 0.78
C PHE A 37 -12.88 -6.03 -0.74
N GLU A 38 -14.02 -5.50 -1.18
CA GLU A 38 -14.21 -4.82 -2.46
C GLU A 38 -14.61 -3.36 -2.17
N THR A 39 -13.92 -2.42 -2.79
CA THR A 39 -14.01 -1.00 -2.43
C THR A 39 -13.55 -0.06 -3.55
N LYS A 40 -13.59 1.24 -3.29
CA LYS A 40 -13.08 2.30 -4.15
C LYS A 40 -11.92 3.06 -3.50
N ILE A 41 -11.21 3.88 -4.29
CA ILE A 41 -10.04 4.67 -3.86
C ILE A 41 -10.25 5.40 -2.51
N PRO A 42 -11.38 6.09 -2.23
CA PRO A 42 -11.52 6.85 -0.98
C PRO A 42 -11.35 6.01 0.29
N ASN A 43 -11.79 4.74 0.27
CA ASN A 43 -11.61 3.84 1.41
C ASN A 43 -10.17 3.31 1.48
N LEU A 44 -9.47 3.12 0.35
CA LEU A 44 -8.05 2.75 0.34
C LEU A 44 -7.17 3.87 0.90
N GLU A 45 -7.39 5.10 0.44
CA GLU A 45 -6.73 6.31 0.97
C GLU A 45 -6.94 6.41 2.48
N LYS A 46 -8.16 6.17 2.96
CA LYS A 46 -8.48 6.20 4.39
C LYS A 46 -7.81 5.06 5.16
N MET A 47 -7.73 3.84 4.61
CA MET A 47 -6.99 2.73 5.24
C MET A 47 -5.50 3.05 5.35
N CYS A 48 -4.88 3.53 4.26
CA CYS A 48 -3.48 3.98 4.26
C CYS A 48 -3.28 5.05 5.31
N TYR A 49 -4.13 6.08 5.34
CA TYR A 49 -4.00 7.15 6.32
C TYR A 49 -4.10 6.67 7.78
N ILE A 50 -5.00 5.73 8.08
CA ILE A 50 -5.10 5.13 9.43
C ILE A 50 -3.79 4.40 9.80
N MET A 51 -3.19 3.68 8.85
CA MET A 51 -1.92 2.97 9.05
C MET A 51 -0.75 3.93 9.19
N GLU A 52 -0.64 4.93 8.32
CA GLU A 52 0.40 5.97 8.29
C GLU A 52 0.42 6.81 9.58
N LYS A 53 -0.74 7.06 10.21
CA LYS A 53 -0.82 7.74 11.51
C LYS A 53 0.00 7.04 12.60
N VAL A 54 0.17 5.73 12.53
CA VAL A 54 0.99 4.99 13.51
C VAL A 54 2.45 5.39 13.37
N ILE A 55 2.92 5.58 12.13
CA ILE A 55 4.30 5.96 11.81
C ILE A 55 4.58 7.41 12.17
N LEU A 56 3.64 8.31 11.85
CA LEU A 56 3.77 9.73 12.18
C LEU A 56 3.95 9.97 13.69
N ASN A 57 3.40 9.09 14.54
CA ASN A 57 3.50 9.22 15.99
C ASN A 57 4.58 8.32 16.63
N LYS A 58 4.84 7.13 16.07
CA LYS A 58 5.70 6.09 16.65
C LYS A 58 6.40 5.26 15.56
N GLY A 59 7.12 5.95 14.67
CA GLY A 59 7.76 5.35 13.49
C GLY A 59 9.07 4.60 13.73
N GLU A 60 9.69 4.72 14.90
CA GLU A 60 11.02 4.13 15.19
C GLU A 60 11.08 2.64 14.83
N ASP A 61 12.19 2.18 14.26
CA ASP A 61 12.41 0.79 13.82
C ASP A 61 11.41 0.30 12.76
N ALA A 62 10.77 1.20 11.99
CA ALA A 62 9.84 0.85 10.93
C ALA A 62 10.48 0.92 9.54
N LYS A 63 10.34 -0.16 8.77
CA LYS A 63 10.49 -0.14 7.31
C LYS A 63 9.12 -0.12 6.65
N ILE A 64 8.96 0.72 5.63
CA ILE A 64 7.68 0.93 4.96
C ILE A 64 7.84 0.62 3.47
N TYR A 65 6.85 -0.05 2.90
CA TYR A 65 6.78 -0.36 1.48
C TYR A 65 5.45 0.13 0.93
N ALA A 66 5.49 1.07 -0.01
CA ALA A 66 4.31 1.68 -0.59
C ALA A 66 4.28 1.47 -2.10
N GLY A 67 3.18 0.92 -2.60
CA GLY A 67 2.97 0.63 -4.00
C GLY A 67 2.03 1.63 -4.64
N PHE A 68 2.54 2.34 -5.65
CA PHE A 68 1.76 3.17 -6.54
C PHE A 68 1.82 2.60 -7.95
N GLN A 69 0.78 2.86 -8.72
CA GLN A 69 0.81 2.60 -10.15
C GLN A 69 1.90 3.43 -10.84
N LYS A 70 1.98 4.72 -10.49
CA LYS A 70 2.86 5.74 -11.07
C LYS A 70 3.36 6.64 -9.95
N LEU A 71 4.61 7.09 -10.02
CA LEU A 71 5.19 7.95 -8.99
C LEU A 71 4.50 9.32 -8.91
N SER A 72 4.00 9.85 -10.03
CA SER A 72 3.18 11.07 -10.05
C SER A 72 1.98 11.03 -9.09
N ARG A 73 1.48 9.84 -8.74
CA ARG A 73 0.35 9.67 -7.80
C ARG A 73 0.73 9.92 -6.35
N ALA A 74 2.02 9.82 -6.02
CA ALA A 74 2.50 10.12 -4.70
C ALA A 74 2.67 11.64 -4.47
N GLU A 75 2.72 12.47 -5.52
CA GLU A 75 2.95 13.93 -5.42
C GLU A 75 2.00 14.61 -4.42
N ALA A 76 0.70 14.30 -4.51
CA ALA A 76 -0.32 14.90 -3.66
C ALA A 76 -0.18 14.56 -2.16
N ILE A 77 0.60 13.52 -1.82
CA ILE A 77 0.85 13.07 -0.45
C ILE A 77 2.35 13.04 -0.12
N TRP A 78 3.20 13.63 -0.96
CA TRP A 78 4.66 13.47 -0.86
C TRP A 78 5.24 14.12 0.39
N ASP A 79 4.69 15.27 0.79
CA ASP A 79 5.06 15.92 2.05
C ASP A 79 4.79 15.01 3.27
N ARG A 80 3.72 14.21 3.22
CA ARG A 80 3.42 13.24 4.27
C ARG A 80 4.41 12.07 4.28
N TYR A 81 4.88 11.64 3.10
CA TYR A 81 5.93 10.64 2.99
C TYR A 81 7.26 11.15 3.55
N HIS A 82 7.62 12.41 3.30
CA HIS A 82 8.78 13.07 3.93
C HIS A 82 8.65 13.11 5.45
N GLN A 83 7.47 13.46 5.97
CA GLN A 83 7.22 13.45 7.42
C GLN A 83 7.36 12.04 8.02
N MET A 84 6.82 11.01 7.36
CA MET A 84 6.99 9.63 7.80
C MET A 84 8.45 9.19 7.77
N ALA A 85 9.21 9.58 6.74
CA ALA A 85 10.61 9.20 6.57
C ALA A 85 11.55 9.84 7.61
N ASN A 86 11.15 10.95 8.24
CA ASN A 86 11.86 11.50 9.39
C ASN A 86 11.72 10.64 10.66
N ASN A 87 10.68 9.81 10.73
CA ASN A 87 10.36 9.00 11.91
C ASN A 87 10.61 7.50 11.69
N ALA A 88 10.77 7.06 10.45
CA ALA A 88 10.96 5.66 10.05
C ALA A 88 12.39 5.42 9.56
N ASP A 89 12.85 4.19 9.65
CA ASP A 89 14.21 3.81 9.24
C ASP A 89 14.37 3.92 7.72
N GLN A 90 13.39 3.41 6.98
CA GLN A 90 13.42 3.40 5.52
C GLN A 90 12.00 3.31 4.93
N ILE A 91 11.77 4.01 3.82
CA ILE A 91 10.56 3.90 3.01
C ILE A 91 10.93 3.54 1.57
N TYR A 92 10.37 2.46 1.05
CA TYR A 92 10.50 2.06 -0.35
C TYR A 92 9.20 2.38 -1.08
N VAL A 93 9.29 3.21 -2.12
CA VAL A 93 8.16 3.65 -2.92
C VAL A 93 8.26 3.04 -4.32
N PHE A 94 7.35 2.12 -4.63
CA PHE A 94 7.29 1.41 -5.90
C PHE A 94 6.36 2.14 -6.87
N GLY A 95 6.77 2.29 -8.12
CA GLY A 95 5.91 2.83 -9.18
C GLY A 95 6.61 2.99 -10.52
N GLU A 96 5.84 3.24 -11.59
CA GLU A 96 6.42 3.65 -12.88
C GLU A 96 7.12 5.01 -12.73
N ASN A 97 8.31 5.14 -13.33
CA ASN A 97 9.10 6.36 -13.29
C ASN A 97 8.52 7.44 -14.23
N ASP A 98 7.50 8.15 -13.77
CA ASP A 98 6.80 9.20 -14.54
C ASP A 98 6.84 10.59 -13.89
N ALA A 99 7.50 10.72 -12.73
CA ALA A 99 7.61 11.97 -12.00
C ALA A 99 8.97 12.08 -11.29
N ASN A 100 9.45 13.32 -11.13
CA ASN A 100 10.66 13.61 -10.38
C ASN A 100 10.31 14.10 -8.98
N LEU A 101 10.15 13.16 -8.05
CA LEU A 101 9.78 13.45 -6.67
C LEU A 101 10.98 13.97 -5.87
N LYS A 102 10.75 14.90 -4.94
CA LYS A 102 11.80 15.44 -4.07
C LYS A 102 12.46 14.30 -3.26
N ALA A 103 13.77 14.17 -3.36
CA ALA A 103 14.53 13.15 -2.65
C ALA A 103 14.52 13.35 -1.13
N HIS A 104 14.68 12.24 -0.40
CA HIS A 104 14.85 12.18 1.05
C HIS A 104 15.78 10.99 1.37
N PRO A 105 16.72 11.11 2.32
CA PRO A 105 17.71 10.05 2.59
C PRO A 105 17.10 8.69 2.96
N ASN A 106 15.97 8.71 3.67
CA ASN A 106 15.25 7.49 4.09
C ASN A 106 14.11 7.11 3.14
N ILE A 107 14.10 7.61 1.90
CA ILE A 107 13.11 7.23 0.88
C ILE A 107 13.83 6.78 -0.40
N ASP A 108 13.64 5.51 -0.75
CA ASP A 108 14.10 4.94 -2.01
C ASP A 108 12.94 4.78 -3.00
N LEU A 109 13.15 5.26 -4.22
CA LEU A 109 12.22 5.05 -5.32
C LEU A 109 12.58 3.76 -6.06
N VAL A 110 11.68 2.78 -6.05
CA VAL A 110 11.84 1.50 -6.74
C VAL A 110 11.05 1.54 -8.04
N TYR A 111 11.76 1.75 -9.15
CA TYR A 111 11.13 1.90 -10.46
C TYR A 111 10.65 0.57 -11.01
N LEU A 112 9.33 0.45 -11.18
CA LEU A 112 8.71 -0.73 -11.77
C LEU A 112 8.81 -0.67 -13.30
N PRO A 113 9.23 -1.75 -13.97
CA PRO A 113 9.23 -1.78 -15.43
C PRO A 113 7.79 -1.75 -15.97
N PRO A 114 7.57 -1.24 -17.20
CA PRO A 114 6.24 -1.24 -17.80
C PRO A 114 5.60 -2.63 -17.76
N LYS A 115 4.31 -2.70 -17.42
CA LYS A 115 3.52 -3.95 -17.28
C LYS A 115 3.94 -4.88 -16.14
N HIS A 116 4.78 -4.43 -15.21
CA HIS A 116 4.99 -5.17 -13.95
C HIS A 116 3.66 -5.35 -13.21
N GLU A 117 3.43 -6.52 -12.60
CA GLU A 117 2.13 -6.84 -11.96
C GLU A 117 1.81 -5.86 -10.81
N LEU A 118 2.81 -5.48 -10.01
CA LEU A 118 2.66 -4.48 -8.94
C LEU A 118 2.10 -3.12 -9.40
N ILE A 119 2.19 -2.76 -10.68
CA ILE A 119 1.60 -1.50 -11.22
C ILE A 119 0.06 -1.53 -11.11
N ARG A 120 -0.54 -2.72 -11.08
CA ARG A 120 -1.99 -2.94 -10.89
C ARG A 120 -2.38 -3.07 -9.42
N GLU A 121 -1.45 -2.93 -8.49
CA GLU A 121 -1.65 -3.19 -7.07
C GLU A 121 -1.39 -1.94 -6.25
N TRP A 122 -2.36 -1.60 -5.41
CA TRP A 122 -2.22 -0.60 -4.36
C TRP A 122 -1.80 -1.33 -3.10
N PHE A 123 -0.65 -1.01 -2.52
CA PHE A 123 -0.24 -1.62 -1.26
C PHE A 123 0.47 -0.65 -0.33
N LEU A 124 0.32 -0.93 0.97
CA LEU A 124 1.10 -0.34 2.03
C LEU A 124 1.45 -1.44 3.02
N VAL A 125 2.74 -1.64 3.26
CA VAL A 125 3.27 -2.59 4.23
C VAL A 125 4.11 -1.83 5.24
N ILE A 126 3.80 -2.03 6.52
CA ILE A 126 4.52 -1.47 7.65
C ILE A 126 5.15 -2.63 8.40
N ASP A 127 6.47 -2.68 8.37
CA ASP A 127 7.28 -3.66 9.06
C ASP A 127 7.98 -3.02 10.27
N LYS A 128 7.56 -3.41 11.47
CA LYS A 128 8.10 -2.93 12.75
C LYS A 128 8.17 -4.10 13.75
N PRO A 129 9.01 -4.09 14.81
CA PRO A 129 8.98 -5.15 15.82
C PRO A 129 7.61 -5.36 16.47
N ILE A 130 6.89 -4.26 16.74
CA ILE A 130 5.53 -4.27 17.31
C ILE A 130 4.63 -3.39 16.44
N GLY A 131 3.45 -3.91 16.07
CA GLY A 131 2.47 -3.17 15.27
C GLY A 131 2.60 -3.35 13.75
N LYS A 132 3.10 -4.50 13.29
CA LYS A 132 3.14 -4.87 11.86
C LYS A 132 1.74 -4.78 11.24
N SER A 133 1.65 -4.16 10.08
CA SER A 133 0.37 -4.06 9.37
C SER A 133 0.58 -4.00 7.87
N MET A 134 -0.39 -4.51 7.12
CA MET A 134 -0.37 -4.38 5.67
C MET A 134 -1.76 -4.27 5.08
N MET A 135 -1.83 -3.66 3.91
CA MET A 135 -2.98 -3.67 3.02
C MET A 135 -2.49 -3.81 1.59
N VAL A 136 -3.14 -4.66 0.80
CA VAL A 136 -2.92 -4.80 -0.63
C VAL A 136 -4.27 -4.91 -1.34
N ALA A 137 -4.42 -4.22 -2.46
CA ALA A 137 -5.62 -4.24 -3.28
C ALA A 137 -5.27 -4.22 -4.76
N TYR A 138 -5.88 -5.13 -5.52
CA TYR A 138 -5.78 -5.19 -6.96
C TYR A 138 -6.83 -4.28 -7.60
N ASP A 139 -6.40 -3.48 -8.57
CA ASP A 139 -7.27 -2.67 -9.40
C ASP A 139 -8.01 -3.53 -10.41
N LEU A 140 -9.33 -3.64 -10.26
CA LEU A 140 -10.18 -4.45 -11.14
C LEU A 140 -10.44 -3.77 -12.49
N ASP A 141 -10.41 -2.44 -12.51
CA ASP A 141 -10.83 -1.65 -13.66
C ASP A 141 -9.65 -1.27 -14.56
N GLY A 142 -8.49 -1.03 -13.94
CA GLY A 142 -7.36 -0.45 -14.63
C GLY A 142 -7.48 1.06 -14.80
N PHE A 143 -6.42 1.63 -15.37
CA PHE A 143 -6.23 3.06 -15.46
C PHE A 143 -6.89 3.69 -16.68
N GLY A 144 -7.36 4.94 -16.55
CA GLY A 144 -7.90 5.73 -17.65
C GLY A 144 -9.29 5.30 -18.11
N LYS A 145 -9.96 4.44 -17.32
CA LYS A 145 -11.31 3.94 -17.63
C LYS A 145 -12.41 4.93 -17.24
N TYR A 146 -12.18 5.75 -16.22
CA TYR A 146 -13.17 6.69 -15.69
C TYR A 146 -12.64 8.12 -15.76
N GLU A 147 -13.52 9.09 -16.03
CA GLU A 147 -13.18 10.52 -15.89
C GLU A 147 -12.77 10.83 -14.44
N ASN A 148 -13.54 10.30 -13.48
CA ASN A 148 -13.20 10.34 -12.08
C ASN A 148 -12.51 9.03 -11.66
N GLU A 149 -11.19 9.07 -11.56
CA GLU A 149 -10.38 7.92 -11.13
C GLU A 149 -10.82 7.35 -9.77
N LYS A 150 -11.47 8.14 -8.90
CA LYS A 150 -11.98 7.67 -7.60
C LYS A 150 -13.09 6.63 -7.72
N ASP A 151 -13.66 6.44 -8.90
CA ASP A 151 -14.71 5.45 -9.15
C ASP A 151 -14.18 4.06 -9.49
N ARG A 152 -12.86 3.89 -9.63
CA ARG A 152 -12.22 2.58 -9.82
C ARG A 152 -12.50 1.63 -8.66
N ASN A 153 -12.77 0.39 -9.02
CA ASN A 153 -13.05 -0.70 -8.11
C ASN A 153 -11.79 -1.49 -7.82
N PHE A 154 -11.62 -1.81 -6.55
CA PHE A 154 -10.48 -2.54 -6.04
C PHE A 154 -10.95 -3.71 -5.20
N LYS A 155 -10.19 -4.79 -5.26
CA LYS A 155 -10.38 -5.96 -4.39
C LYS A 155 -9.10 -6.21 -3.62
N GLY A 156 -9.19 -6.35 -2.31
CA GLY A 156 -8.00 -6.38 -1.48
C GLY A 156 -8.18 -7.04 -0.14
N ALA A 157 -7.06 -7.15 0.56
CA ALA A 157 -7.02 -7.62 1.93
C ALA A 157 -6.14 -6.70 2.78
N LYS A 158 -6.52 -6.58 4.05
CA LYS A 158 -5.76 -5.93 5.11
C LYS A 158 -5.55 -6.93 6.22
N THR A 159 -4.36 -6.91 6.83
CA THR A 159 -4.05 -7.76 7.99
C THR A 159 -2.97 -7.14 8.86
N HIS A 160 -2.96 -7.52 10.13
CA HIS A 160 -1.85 -7.27 11.06
C HIS A 160 -1.14 -8.58 11.46
N ALA A 161 -1.46 -9.71 10.81
CA ALA A 161 -0.86 -11.00 11.11
C ALA A 161 0.65 -10.99 10.78
N PRO A 162 1.56 -11.16 11.76
CA PRO A 162 3.00 -11.02 11.53
C PRO A 162 3.55 -11.93 10.44
N LYS A 163 3.02 -13.15 10.31
CA LYS A 163 3.43 -14.10 9.27
C LYS A 163 3.15 -13.58 7.86
N SER A 164 1.95 -13.05 7.63
CA SER A 164 1.56 -12.51 6.32
C SER A 164 2.32 -11.23 6.00
N VAL A 165 2.51 -10.34 6.99
CA VAL A 165 3.32 -9.12 6.81
C VAL A 165 4.77 -9.48 6.49
N SER A 166 5.38 -10.41 7.22
CA SER A 166 6.78 -10.83 6.98
C SER A 166 6.94 -11.49 5.60
N LYS A 167 5.94 -12.28 5.16
CA LYS A 167 5.91 -12.82 3.79
C LYS A 167 5.91 -11.68 2.76
N ALA A 168 5.07 -10.68 2.94
CA ALA A 168 5.00 -9.52 2.04
C ALA A 168 6.33 -8.76 1.99
N VAL A 169 6.95 -8.50 3.14
CA VAL A 169 8.27 -7.86 3.24
C VAL A 169 9.32 -8.65 2.47
N ASN A 170 9.45 -9.95 2.70
CA ASN A 170 10.43 -10.79 2.00
C ASN A 170 10.24 -10.79 0.48
N LEU A 171 8.98 -10.75 0.01
CA LEU A 171 8.67 -10.68 -1.42
C LEU A 171 9.07 -9.33 -2.03
N LEU A 172 8.86 -8.24 -1.31
CA LEU A 172 9.18 -6.88 -1.76
C LEU A 172 10.67 -6.57 -1.68
N GLU A 173 11.36 -7.00 -0.61
CA GLU A 173 12.82 -6.87 -0.47
C GLU A 173 13.57 -7.60 -1.58
N ALA A 174 13.03 -8.69 -2.13
CA ALA A 174 13.61 -9.39 -3.27
C ALA A 174 13.55 -8.60 -4.61
N LEU A 175 12.90 -7.44 -4.63
CA LEU A 175 12.78 -6.56 -5.82
C LEU A 175 13.64 -5.29 -5.72
N ILE A 176 14.20 -5.00 -4.55
CA ILE A 176 15.08 -3.86 -4.26
C ILE A 176 16.51 -4.28 -4.59
#